data_AF-A0A848NSS4-F1
#
_entry.id   AF-A0A848NSS4-F1
#
_cell.length_a   1.000
_cell.length_b   1.000
_cell.length_c   1.000
_cell.angle_alpha   90.00
_cell.angle_beta   90.00
_cell.angle_gamma   90.00
#
_symmetry.space_group_name_H-M   'P 1'
#
loop_
_entity.id
_entity.type
_entity.pdbx_description
1 polymer ?
#
loop_
_entity_poly.entity_id
_entity_poly.type
_entity_poly.pdbx_seq_one_letter_code
_entity_poly.pdbx_strand_id
1 'polypeptide(L)'
;MLGVLVFSLTLPMTRLAVAELPPLLVGLGRALLAAVPALALLWLTRSRRPDRREWPGVILAALGIVVGWPLASTLAMQTVASSHGAVFNGLLPLSTAVFAAWRSGERPSPAFWGWAMVGAALVCAFALREGQGALAMGDFWLLLAVLLGGMGYA
;
A
#
# COMPACT_ATOMS: atom_id res chain seq x y z
N MET A 1 -16.02 -3.00 11.08
CA MET A 1 -16.34 -1.68 10.51
C MET A 1 -15.27 -0.63 10.84
N LEU A 2 -14.78 -0.53 12.09
CA LEU A 2 -13.72 0.44 12.48
C LEU A 2 -12.46 0.39 11.58
N GLY A 3 -11.94 -0.80 11.28
CA GLY A 3 -10.77 -0.93 10.39
C GLY A 3 -11.01 -0.39 8.98
N VAL A 4 -12.18 -0.66 8.41
CA VAL A 4 -12.59 -0.10 7.10
C VAL A 4 -12.64 1.42 7.16
N LEU A 5 -13.21 1.98 8.24
CA LEU A 5 -13.30 3.43 8.42
C LEU A 5 -11.92 4.09 8.50
N VAL A 6 -11.01 3.55 9.31
CA VAL A 6 -9.63 4.06 9.44
C VAL A 6 -8.87 3.95 8.11
N PHE A 7 -9.03 2.83 7.40
CA PHE A 7 -8.36 2.61 6.12
C PHE A 7 -8.87 3.57 5.04
N SER A 8 -10.19 3.76 4.94
CA SER A 8 -10.81 4.69 3.98
C SER A 8 -10.38 6.15 4.20
N LEU A 9 -10.15 6.55 5.46
CA LEU A 9 -9.68 7.90 5.80
C LEU A 9 -8.18 8.12 5.55
N THR A 10 -7.40 7.06 5.31
CA THR A 10 -5.95 7.18 5.23
C THR A 10 -5.50 8.10 4.10
N LEU A 11 -6.01 7.95 2.88
CA LEU A 11 -5.63 8.79 1.74
C LEU A 11 -6.17 10.24 1.86
N PRO A 12 -7.44 10.48 2.21
CA PRO A 12 -7.94 11.84 2.47
C PRO A 12 -7.13 12.58 3.53
N MET A 13 -6.84 11.93 4.67
CA MET A 13 -6.05 12.56 5.73
C MET A 13 -4.59 12.77 5.33
N THR A 14 -4.01 11.86 4.53
CA THR A 14 -2.66 12.04 3.99
C THR A 14 -2.62 13.25 3.06
N ARG A 15 -3.60 13.41 2.16
CA ARG A 15 -3.73 14.56 1.26
C ARG A 15 -3.83 15.88 2.02
N LEU A 16 -4.60 15.92 3.09
CA LEU A 16 -4.69 17.10 3.97
C LEU A 16 -3.36 17.36 4.69
N ALA A 17 -2.73 16.32 5.26
CA ALA A 17 -1.50 16.47 6.03
C ALA A 17 -0.31 16.95 5.18
N VAL A 18 -0.15 16.47 3.95
CA VAL A 18 0.98 16.88 3.07
C VAL A 18 0.84 18.31 2.54
N ALA A 19 -0.31 18.96 2.73
CA ALA A 19 -0.46 20.39 2.44
C ALA A 19 0.27 21.25 3.49
N GLU A 20 0.36 20.78 4.74
CA GLU A 20 0.87 21.53 5.88
C GLU A 20 2.20 20.99 6.42
N LEU A 21 2.53 19.72 6.14
CA LEU A 21 3.68 19.02 6.70
C LEU A 21 4.60 18.45 5.61
N PRO A 22 5.91 18.31 5.89
CA PRO A 22 6.83 17.65 4.97
C PRO A 22 6.38 16.22 4.63
N PRO A 23 6.35 15.82 3.35
CA PRO A 23 5.88 14.50 2.92
C PRO A 23 6.62 13.34 3.58
N LEU A 24 7.93 13.48 3.80
CA LEU A 24 8.73 12.46 4.47
C LEU A 24 8.25 12.23 5.91
N LEU A 25 7.88 13.30 6.62
CA LEU A 25 7.36 13.23 7.98
C LEU A 25 5.98 12.57 8.02
N VAL A 26 5.09 12.92 7.10
CA VAL A 26 3.76 12.29 7.01
C VAL A 26 3.88 10.80 6.65
N GLY A 27 4.75 10.47 5.69
CA GLY A 27 4.98 9.13 5.21
C GLY A 27 5.59 8.21 6.27
N LEU A 28 6.73 8.59 6.84
CA LEU A 28 7.50 7.76 7.78
C LEU A 28 7.12 7.99 9.25
N GLY A 29 6.61 9.18 9.60
CA GLY A 29 6.25 9.51 10.98
C GLY A 29 5.16 8.59 11.54
N ARG A 30 4.22 8.15 10.70
CA ARG A 30 3.22 7.14 11.11
C ARG A 30 3.86 5.81 11.53
N ALA A 31 4.95 5.39 10.89
CA ALA A 31 5.65 4.17 11.27
C ALA A 31 6.34 4.32 12.64
N LEU A 32 6.91 5.50 12.92
CA LEU A 32 7.48 5.81 14.23
C LEU A 32 6.42 5.81 15.33
N LEU A 33 5.26 6.41 15.09
CA LEU A 33 4.14 6.39 16.03
C LEU A 33 3.62 4.97 16.26
N ALA A 34 3.50 4.15 15.21
CA ALA A 34 3.07 2.75 15.32
C ALA A 34 4.13 1.86 16.00
N ALA A 35 5.41 2.21 15.94
CA ALA A 35 6.49 1.46 16.59
C ALA A 35 6.38 1.50 18.12
N VAL A 36 5.87 2.58 18.71
CA VAL A 36 5.72 2.71 20.17
C VAL A 36 4.80 1.63 20.77
N PRO A 37 3.52 1.50 20.35
CA PRO A 37 2.66 0.43 20.85
C PRO A 37 3.13 -0.95 20.42
N ALA A 38 3.75 -1.09 19.24
CA ALA A 38 4.31 -2.37 18.80
C ALA A 38 5.45 -2.84 19.72
N LEU A 39 6.39 -1.95 20.08
CA LEU A 39 7.47 -2.25 21.02
C LEU A 39 6.92 -2.58 22.41
N ALA A 40 5.94 -1.82 22.91
CA ALA A 40 5.29 -2.10 24.19
C ALA A 40 4.63 -3.50 24.20
N LEU A 41 3.95 -3.87 23.11
CA LEU A 41 3.32 -5.19 22.97
C LEU A 41 4.35 -6.32 22.90
N LEU A 42 5.42 -6.16 22.12
CA LEU A 42 6.50 -7.15 22.02
C LEU A 42 7.22 -7.34 23.36
N TRP A 43 7.42 -6.25 24.11
CA TRP A 43 8.02 -6.28 25.44
C TRP A 43 7.10 -6.99 26.45
N LEU A 44 5.81 -6.64 26.48
CA LEU A 44 4.83 -7.21 27.40
C LEU A 44 4.62 -8.71 27.15
N THR A 45 4.58 -9.12 25.88
CA THR A 45 4.41 -10.53 25.48
C THR A 45 5.71 -11.34 25.51
N ARG A 46 6.87 -10.68 25.76
CA ARG A 46 8.21 -11.27 25.66
C ARG A 46 8.42 -12.03 24.36
N SER A 47 7.94 -11.44 23.26
CA SER A 47 7.99 -12.06 21.94
C SER A 47 9.43 -12.43 21.55
N ARG A 48 9.60 -13.63 20.99
CA ARG A 48 10.91 -14.07 20.47
C ARG A 48 11.36 -13.19 19.31
N ARG A 49 12.67 -13.03 19.16
CA ARG A 49 13.23 -12.40 17.95
C ARG A 49 13.02 -13.34 16.74
N PRO A 50 12.82 -12.79 15.53
CA PRO A 50 12.69 -13.59 14.33
C PRO A 50 13.93 -14.45 14.07
N ASP A 51 13.72 -15.70 13.64
CA ASP A 51 14.77 -16.58 13.19
C ASP A 51 15.35 -16.12 11.84
N ARG A 52 16.58 -16.56 11.52
CA ARG A 52 17.28 -16.23 10.25
C ARG A 52 16.45 -16.50 8.99
N ARG A 53 15.54 -17.48 9.05
CA ARG A 53 14.65 -17.86 7.95
C ARG A 53 13.43 -16.93 7.82
N GLU A 54 13.06 -16.21 8.88
CA GLU A 54 11.90 -15.31 8.93
C GLU A 54 12.28 -13.87 8.53
N TRP A 55 13.55 -13.49 8.73
CA TRP A 55 14.07 -12.16 8.39
C TRP A 55 13.79 -11.70 6.96
N PRO A 56 13.90 -12.53 5.90
CA PRO A 56 13.54 -12.09 4.55
C PRO A 56 12.11 -11.57 4.46
N GLY A 57 11.15 -12.25 5.10
CA GLY A 57 9.75 -11.81 5.15
C GLY A 57 9.57 -10.52 5.95
N VAL A 58 10.25 -10.40 7.09
CA VAL A 58 10.24 -9.18 7.92
C VAL A 58 10.79 -7.97 7.14
N ILE A 59 11.91 -8.15 6.43
CA ILE A 59 12.53 -7.10 5.62
C ILE A 59 11.60 -6.70 4.47
N LEU A 60 11.00 -7.67 3.79
CA LEU A 60 10.09 -7.41 2.67
C LEU A 60 8.85 -6.63 3.13
N ALA A 61 8.25 -7.04 4.26
CA ALA A 61 7.13 -6.32 4.86
C ALA A 61 7.54 -4.90 5.28
N ALA A 62 8.71 -4.73 5.90
CA ALA A 62 9.21 -3.41 6.29
C ALA A 62 9.44 -2.50 5.08
N LEU A 63 10.10 -2.99 4.04
CA LEU A 63 10.33 -2.24 2.81
C LEU A 63 9.02 -1.92 2.09
N GLY A 64 8.09 -2.86 2.06
CA GLY A 64 6.81 -2.71 1.38
C GLY A 64 5.83 -1.81 2.11
N ILE A 65 5.32 -2.23 3.27
CA ILE A 65 4.18 -1.59 3.93
C ILE A 65 4.57 -0.62 5.06
N VAL A 66 5.81 -0.64 5.55
CA VAL A 66 6.28 0.31 6.59
C VAL A 66 6.95 1.53 5.98
N VAL A 67 7.73 1.34 4.90
CA VAL A 67 8.48 2.42 4.25
C VAL A 67 7.90 2.75 2.87
N GLY A 68 7.83 1.75 1.98
CA GLY A 68 7.57 1.92 0.56
C GLY A 68 6.20 2.50 0.23
N TRP A 69 5.13 1.76 0.52
CA TRP A 69 3.74 2.18 0.31
C TRP A 69 3.44 3.49 1.03
N PRO A 70 3.83 3.69 2.31
CA PRO A 70 3.66 4.96 2.98
C PRO A 70 4.31 6.14 2.26
N LEU A 71 5.57 6.03 1.86
CA LEU A 71 6.25 7.12 1.15
C LEU A 71 5.62 7.38 -0.22
N ALA A 72 5.44 6.33 -1.02
CA ALA A 72 4.91 6.45 -2.38
C ALA A 72 3.48 7.03 -2.37
N SER A 73 2.60 6.53 -1.48
CA SER A 73 1.24 7.10 -1.33
C SER A 73 1.27 8.56 -0.88
N THR A 74 2.18 8.94 0.01
CA THR A 74 2.29 10.32 0.50
C THR A 74 2.77 11.27 -0.60
N LEU A 75 3.75 10.85 -1.41
CA LEU A 75 4.25 11.61 -2.56
C LEU A 75 3.17 11.74 -3.64
N ALA A 76 2.42 10.67 -3.93
CA ALA A 76 1.27 10.73 -4.82
C ALA A 76 0.24 11.77 -4.34
N MET A 77 -0.08 11.76 -3.04
CA MET A 77 -1.02 12.71 -2.45
C MET A 77 -0.54 14.16 -2.49
N GLN A 78 0.67 14.48 -2.92
CA GLN A 78 1.05 15.88 -3.17
C GLN A 78 0.39 16.44 -4.43
N THR A 79 0.16 15.60 -5.44
CA THR A 79 -0.28 16.03 -6.77
C THR A 79 -1.63 15.46 -7.18
N VAL A 80 -2.11 14.41 -6.51
CA VAL A 80 -3.33 13.70 -6.90
C VAL A 80 -4.41 13.80 -5.82
N ALA A 81 -5.67 13.87 -6.22
CA ALA A 81 -6.80 13.76 -5.32
C ALA A 81 -6.86 12.37 -4.65
N SER A 82 -7.39 12.32 -3.43
CA SER A 82 -7.54 11.07 -2.68
C SER A 82 -8.57 10.11 -3.32
N SER A 83 -9.56 10.63 -4.06
CA SER A 83 -10.53 9.80 -4.81
C SER A 83 -9.83 8.97 -5.89
N HIS A 84 -9.00 9.62 -6.70
CA HIS A 84 -8.20 8.96 -7.73
C HIS A 84 -7.17 8.00 -7.12
N GLY A 85 -6.54 8.37 -6.00
CA GLY A 85 -5.67 7.47 -5.24
C GLY A 85 -6.40 6.22 -4.72
N ALA A 86 -7.65 6.36 -4.25
CA ALA A 86 -8.44 5.24 -3.74
C ALA A 86 -8.77 4.22 -4.83
N VAL A 87 -9.02 4.68 -6.06
CA VAL A 87 -9.23 3.84 -7.24
C VAL A 87 -7.99 2.99 -7.50
N PHE A 88 -6.80 3.59 -7.58
CA PHE A 88 -5.54 2.85 -7.76
C PHE A 88 -5.30 1.83 -6.65
N ASN A 89 -5.64 2.17 -5.40
CA ASN A 89 -5.54 1.23 -4.29
C ASN A 89 -6.44 -0.01 -4.45
N GLY A 90 -7.47 0.05 -5.32
CA GLY A 90 -8.25 -1.10 -5.76
C GLY A 90 -7.45 -2.14 -6.56
N LEU A 91 -6.27 -1.78 -7.10
CA LEU A 91 -5.34 -2.72 -7.76
C LEU A 91 -4.47 -3.49 -6.75
N LEU A 92 -4.44 -3.06 -5.49
CA LEU A 92 -3.61 -3.66 -4.46
C LEU A 92 -3.86 -5.16 -4.26
N PRO A 93 -5.12 -5.69 -4.23
CA PRO A 93 -5.35 -7.12 -4.10
C PRO A 93 -4.78 -7.93 -5.27
N LEU A 94 -4.84 -7.40 -6.50
CA LEU A 94 -4.22 -8.05 -7.66
C LEU A 94 -2.69 -8.08 -7.49
N SER A 95 -2.09 -6.96 -7.08
CA SER A 95 -0.64 -6.92 -6.81
C SER A 95 -0.24 -7.92 -5.72
N THR A 96 -0.96 -7.96 -4.60
CA THR A 96 -0.73 -8.95 -3.53
C THR A 96 -0.85 -10.38 -4.06
N ALA A 97 -1.86 -10.67 -4.89
CA ALA A 97 -2.03 -12.01 -5.46
C ALA A 97 -0.87 -12.41 -6.38
N VAL A 98 -0.33 -11.48 -7.19
CA VAL A 98 0.86 -11.74 -8.02
C VAL A 98 2.07 -12.07 -7.17
N PHE A 99 2.37 -11.25 -6.16
CA PHE A 99 3.50 -11.51 -5.26
C PHE A 99 3.31 -12.77 -4.42
N ALA A 100 2.09 -13.04 -3.94
CA ALA A 100 1.77 -14.23 -3.18
C ALA A 100 1.97 -15.49 -4.03
N ALA A 101 1.40 -15.55 -5.24
CA ALA A 101 1.58 -16.67 -6.16
C ALA A 101 3.06 -16.91 -6.50
N TRP A 102 3.84 -15.83 -6.67
CA TRP A 102 5.27 -15.93 -6.91
C TRP A 102 6.05 -16.47 -5.70
N ARG A 103 5.69 -16.06 -4.47
CA ARG A 103 6.40 -16.44 -3.24
C ARG A 103 5.99 -17.81 -2.70
N SER A 104 4.70 -18.15 -2.75
CA SER A 104 4.18 -19.43 -2.25
C SER A 104 4.26 -20.55 -3.29
N GLY A 105 4.44 -20.22 -4.57
CA GLY A 105 4.39 -21.17 -5.68
C GLY A 105 2.97 -21.69 -5.96
N GLU A 106 1.95 -21.13 -5.30
CA GLU A 106 0.55 -21.43 -5.59
C GLU A 106 0.21 -20.99 -7.02
N ARG A 107 -0.64 -21.77 -7.67
CA ARG A 107 -1.08 -21.53 -9.06
C ARG A 107 -2.57 -21.23 -9.07
N PRO A 108 -2.99 -19.97 -8.86
CA PRO A 108 -4.39 -19.58 -8.97
C PRO A 108 -4.95 -19.97 -10.34
N SER A 109 -6.25 -20.25 -10.39
CA SER A 109 -6.90 -20.71 -11.63
C SER A 109 -6.85 -19.62 -12.73
N PRO A 110 -6.86 -20.00 -14.01
CA PRO A 110 -6.96 -19.03 -15.10
C PRO A 110 -8.19 -18.12 -14.99
N ALA A 111 -9.30 -18.64 -14.44
CA ALA A 111 -10.51 -17.86 -14.20
C ALA A 111 -10.30 -16.74 -13.16
N PHE A 112 -9.51 -17.01 -12.10
CA PHE A 112 -9.13 -15.98 -11.13
C PHE A 112 -8.38 -14.84 -11.81
N TRP A 113 -7.37 -15.16 -12.62
CA TRP A 113 -6.61 -14.14 -13.36
C TRP A 113 -7.49 -13.38 -14.35
N GLY A 114 -8.42 -14.05 -15.03
CA GLY A 114 -9.40 -13.41 -15.90
C GLY A 114 -10.21 -12.34 -15.17
N TRP A 115 -10.82 -12.69 -14.03
CA TRP A 115 -11.59 -11.73 -13.23
C TRP A 115 -10.73 -10.62 -12.62
N ALA A 116 -9.51 -10.94 -12.19
CA ALA A 116 -8.59 -9.95 -11.64
C ALA A 116 -8.14 -8.93 -12.72
N MET A 117 -7.90 -9.40 -13.95
CA MET A 117 -7.62 -8.53 -15.10
C MET A 117 -8.82 -7.66 -15.49
N VAL A 118 -10.04 -8.20 -15.44
CA VAL A 118 -11.26 -7.41 -15.65
C VAL A 118 -11.40 -6.32 -14.59
N GLY A 119 -11.20 -6.66 -13.31
CA GLY A 119 -11.22 -5.70 -12.21
C GLY A 119 -10.17 -4.60 -12.39
N ALA A 120 -8.94 -4.98 -12.74
CA ALA A 120 -7.87 -4.01 -13.01
C ALA A 120 -8.19 -3.11 -14.20
N ALA A 121 -8.74 -3.65 -15.29
CA ALA A 121 -9.15 -2.87 -16.45
C ALA A 121 -10.24 -1.85 -16.10
N LEU A 122 -11.23 -2.23 -15.29
CA LEU A 122 -12.28 -1.30 -14.82
C LEU A 122 -11.70 -0.16 -13.97
N VAL A 123 -10.79 -0.49 -13.05
CA VAL A 123 -10.10 0.49 -12.21
C VAL A 123 -9.27 1.46 -13.05
N CYS A 124 -8.47 0.94 -13.99
CA CYS A 124 -7.68 1.77 -14.92
C CYS A 124 -8.57 2.65 -15.81
N ALA A 125 -9.68 2.11 -16.33
CA ALA A 125 -10.62 2.85 -17.17
C ALA A 125 -11.29 3.99 -16.38
N PHE A 126 -11.66 3.75 -15.12
CA PHE A 126 -12.19 4.80 -14.24
C PHE A 126 -11.15 5.90 -13.99
N ALA A 127 -9.92 5.50 -13.63
CA ALA A 127 -8.83 6.43 -13.38
C ALA A 127 -8.50 7.30 -14.61
N LEU A 128 -8.43 6.72 -15.81
CA LEU A 128 -8.18 7.47 -17.05
C LEU A 128 -9.29 8.49 -17.34
N ARG A 129 -10.54 8.16 -17.01
CA ARG A 129 -11.68 9.08 -17.16
C ARG A 129 -11.62 10.23 -16.17
N GLU A 130 -11.26 10.00 -14.91
CA GLU A 130 -11.09 11.09 -13.92
C GLU A 130 -9.84 11.93 -14.17
N GLY A 131 -8.73 11.33 -14.61
CA GLY A 131 -7.44 11.99 -14.86
C GLY A 131 -7.36 12.78 -16.17
N GLN A 132 -8.48 13.05 -16.85
CA GLN A 132 -8.53 13.76 -18.14
C GLN A 132 -7.64 13.15 -19.24
N GLY A 133 -7.34 11.85 -19.15
CA GLY A 133 -6.55 11.11 -20.15
C GLY A 133 -5.03 11.31 -20.11
N ALA A 134 -4.47 12.01 -19.12
CA ALA A 134 -3.03 12.19 -18.98
C ALA A 134 -2.48 11.52 -17.72
N LEU A 135 -1.32 10.86 -17.84
CA LEU A 135 -0.59 10.31 -16.70
C LEU A 135 0.25 11.42 -16.05
N ALA A 136 0.01 11.68 -14.78
CA ALA A 136 0.78 12.60 -13.96
C ALA A 136 1.88 11.85 -13.18
N MET A 137 2.86 12.59 -12.67
CA MET A 137 3.89 12.05 -11.76
C MET A 137 3.28 11.33 -10.55
N GLY A 138 2.13 11.82 -10.07
CA GLY A 138 1.40 11.19 -8.99
C GLY A 138 0.86 9.79 -9.29
N ASP A 139 0.49 9.50 -10.55
CA ASP A 139 0.04 8.16 -10.95
C ASP A 139 1.19 7.15 -10.87
N PHE A 140 2.41 7.58 -11.22
CA PHE A 140 3.60 6.75 -11.05
C PHE A 140 3.82 6.39 -9.58
N TRP A 141 3.69 7.37 -8.68
CA TRP A 141 3.78 7.13 -7.24
C TRP A 141 2.66 6.22 -6.73
N LEU A 142 1.43 6.32 -7.24
CA LEU A 142 0.33 5.42 -6.89
C LEU A 142 0.60 3.99 -7.35
N LEU A 143 1.09 3.80 -8.58
CA LEU A 143 1.49 2.49 -9.08
C LEU A 143 2.61 1.88 -8.24
N LEU A 144 3.63 2.68 -7.92
CA LEU A 144 4.71 2.24 -7.04
C LEU A 144 4.18 1.87 -5.64
N ALA A 145 3.24 2.64 -5.10
CA ALA A 145 2.59 2.32 -3.82
C ALA A 145 1.90 0.96 -3.93
N VAL A 146 1.06 0.73 -4.95
CA VAL A 146 0.38 -0.55 -5.18
C VAL A 146 1.36 -1.72 -5.21
N LEU A 147 2.46 -1.59 -5.96
CA LEU A 147 3.48 -2.64 -6.06
C LEU A 147 4.17 -2.92 -4.72
N LEU A 148 4.60 -1.87 -4.01
CA LEU A 148 5.29 -2.01 -2.72
C LEU A 148 4.36 -2.55 -1.64
N GLY A 149 3.10 -2.12 -1.64
CA GLY A 149 2.09 -2.62 -0.73
C GLY A 149 1.77 -4.09 -1.01
N GLY A 150 1.54 -4.46 -2.28
CA GLY A 150 1.29 -5.84 -2.67
C GLY A 150 2.44 -6.78 -2.30
N MET A 151 3.67 -6.34 -2.54
CA MET A 151 4.89 -7.03 -2.12
C MET A 151 4.98 -7.20 -0.61
N GLY A 152 4.70 -6.14 0.17
CA GLY A 152 4.80 -6.19 1.62
C GLY A 152 3.69 -6.99 2.32
N TYR A 153 2.55 -7.21 1.64
CA TYR A 153 1.45 -8.04 2.15
C TYR A 153 1.56 -9.53 1.81
N ALA A 154 2.37 -9.91 0.82
CA ALA A 154 2.55 -11.30 0.34
C ALA A 154 3.58 -12.10 1.17
#